data_AF-X0YME1-F1
#
_entry.id   AF-X0YME1-F1
#
_cell.length_a   1.000
_cell.length_b   1.000
_cell.length_c   1.000
_cell.angle_alpha   90.00
_cell.angle_beta   90.00
_cell.angle_gamma   90.00
#
_symmetry.space_group_name_H-M   'P 1'
#
loop_
_entity.id
_entity.type
_entity.pdbx_description
1 polymer ?
#
loop_
_entity_poly.entity_id
_entity_poly.type
_entity_poly.pdbx_seq_one_letter_code
_entity_poly.pdbx_strand_id
1 'polypeptide(L)'
;HELRTIQDFTVRYALQSAEGVSEVASVGGFVKEYQVDVDPDALRAHRVTLNDVFQAVKKSNEDVGARTIEVNRVEYVIRGLGLIKSKEDVE
;
A
#
# COMPACT_ATOMS: atom_id res chain seq x y z
N HIS A 1 -3.49 4.60 17.37
CA HIS A 1 -3.68 5.01 15.97
C HIS A 1 -4.54 4.00 15.22
N GLU A 2 -5.79 3.78 15.65
CA GLU A 2 -6.63 2.71 15.05
C GLU A 2 -8.08 3.17 14.81
N LEU A 3 -8.59 4.10 15.62
CA LEU A 3 -9.97 4.61 15.51
C LEU A 3 -10.29 5.20 14.13
N ARG A 4 -9.36 5.95 13.52
CA ARG A 4 -9.56 6.49 12.17
C ARG A 4 -9.58 5.39 11.13
N THR A 5 -8.71 4.39 11.25
CA THR A 5 -8.68 3.22 10.37
C THR A 5 -9.99 2.43 10.47
N ILE A 6 -10.48 2.16 11.69
CA ILE A 6 -11.77 1.49 11.92
C ILE A 6 -12.93 2.30 11.33
N GLN A 7 -12.92 3.62 11.55
CA GLN A 7 -13.93 4.51 10.96
C GLN A 7 -13.93 4.41 9.43
N ASP A 8 -12.77 4.55 8.79
CA ASP A 8 -12.67 4.65 7.33
C ASP A 8 -12.88 3.32 6.60
N PHE A 9 -12.50 2.19 7.22
CA PHE A 9 -12.52 0.86 6.60
C PHE A 9 -13.58 -0.10 7.15
N THR A 10 -14.29 0.26 8.23
CA THR A 10 -15.35 -0.60 8.78
C THR A 10 -16.65 0.18 8.96
N VAL A 11 -16.65 1.22 9.80
CA VAL A 11 -17.88 1.94 10.18
C VAL A 11 -18.49 2.67 8.99
N ARG A 12 -17.66 3.36 8.20
CA ARG A 12 -18.10 4.11 7.01
C ARG A 12 -18.83 3.21 6.01
N TYR A 13 -18.24 2.06 5.65
CA TYR A 13 -18.86 1.13 4.71
C TYR A 13 -20.15 0.51 5.27
N ALA A 14 -20.20 0.20 6.56
CA ALA A 14 -21.40 -0.35 7.20
C ALA A 14 -22.56 0.65 7.26
N LEU A 15 -22.28 1.95 7.44
CA LEU A 15 -23.30 2.99 7.46
C LEU A 15 -23.72 3.44 6.05
N GLN A 16 -22.79 3.46 5.09
CA GLN A 16 -23.10 3.80 3.69
C GLN A 16 -24.03 2.80 3.01
N SER A 17 -24.11 1.56 3.50
CA SER A 17 -25.02 0.55 2.96
C SER A 17 -26.44 0.65 3.49
N ALA A 18 -26.71 1.51 4.49
CA ALA A 18 -28.04 1.70 5.04
C ALA A 18 -28.92 2.55 4.10
N GLU A 19 -30.20 2.18 4.00
CA GLU A 19 -31.16 2.89 3.17
C GLU A 19 -31.35 4.34 3.64
N GLY A 20 -31.37 5.28 2.69
CA GLY A 20 -31.51 6.71 2.97
C GLY A 20 -30.22 7.45 3.35
N VAL A 21 -29.07 6.76 3.42
CA VAL A 21 -27.76 7.40 3.68
C VAL A 21 -27.11 7.80 2.36
N SER A 22 -26.90 9.10 2.15
CA SER A 22 -26.21 9.61 0.95
C SER A 22 -24.68 9.60 1.07
N GLU A 23 -24.14 9.93 2.24
CA GLU A 23 -22.71 9.95 2.50
C GLU A 23 -22.41 9.78 4.00
N VAL A 24 -21.25 9.17 4.30
CA VAL A 24 -20.71 9.07 5.66
C VAL A 24 -19.30 9.64 5.64
N ALA A 25 -19.14 10.87 6.12
CA ALA A 25 -17.85 11.56 6.18
C ALA A 25 -17.15 11.31 7.52
N SER A 26 -15.83 11.19 7.48
CA SER A 26 -15.01 10.99 8.67
C SER A 26 -14.42 12.31 9.16
N VAL A 27 -14.69 12.70 10.41
CA VAL A 27 -14.22 13.95 11.01
C VAL A 27 -13.10 13.70 12.02
N GLY A 28 -11.97 14.40 11.87
CA GLY A 28 -10.81 14.29 12.77
C GLY A 28 -10.09 12.94 12.71
N GLY A 29 -9.15 12.71 13.63
CA GLY A 29 -8.33 11.50 13.65
C GLY A 29 -7.13 11.54 12.69
N PHE A 30 -6.20 10.59 12.85
CA PHE A 30 -4.96 10.52 12.08
C PHE A 30 -5.01 9.38 11.08
N VAL A 31 -4.66 9.67 9.82
CA VAL A 31 -4.45 8.65 8.79
C VAL A 31 -3.09 7.99 9.00
N LYS A 32 -3.01 6.67 8.84
CA LYS A 32 -1.74 5.95 8.92
C LYS A 32 -0.90 6.27 7.69
N GLU A 33 0.31 6.79 7.92
CA GLU A 33 1.28 7.12 6.88
C GLU A 33 2.60 6.40 7.18
N TYR A 34 3.27 5.93 6.13
CA TYR A 34 4.64 5.42 6.20
C TYR A 34 5.56 6.48 5.62
N GLN A 35 6.42 7.04 6.46
CA GLN A 35 7.35 8.10 6.08
C GLN A 35 8.74 7.49 5.86
N VAL A 36 9.35 7.82 4.72
CA VAL A 36 10.69 7.40 4.35
C VAL A 36 11.61 8.60 4.54
N ASP A 37 12.25 8.66 5.71
CA ASP A 37 13.22 9.70 6.03
C ASP A 37 14.61 9.29 5.53
N VAL A 38 15.18 10.07 4.62
CA VAL A 38 16.48 9.77 4.00
C VAL A 38 17.61 10.58 4.63
N ASP A 39 18.79 9.98 4.76
CA ASP A 39 20.01 10.65 5.19
C ASP A 39 20.76 11.27 3.99
N PRO A 40 20.88 12.62 3.90
CA PRO A 40 21.58 13.29 2.81
C PRO A 40 23.07 12.93 2.68
N ASP A 41 23.74 12.57 3.78
CA ASP A 41 25.14 12.19 3.78
C ASP A 41 25.31 10.78 3.19
N ALA A 42 24.43 9.85 3.57
CA ALA A 42 24.37 8.52 2.98
C ALA A 42 24.05 8.57 1.48
N LEU A 43 23.10 9.40 1.05
CA LEU A 43 22.78 9.59 -0.36
C LEU A 43 24.00 10.03 -1.17
N ARG A 44 24.79 10.99 -0.65
CA ARG A 44 26.04 11.43 -1.29
C ARG A 44 27.09 10.33 -1.32
N ALA A 45 27.28 9.60 -0.21
CA ALA A 45 28.24 8.52 -0.12
C ALA A 45 27.96 7.40 -1.14
N HIS A 46 26.67 7.09 -1.35
CA HIS A 46 26.23 6.07 -2.29
C HIS A 46 25.98 6.58 -3.72
N ARG A 47 26.13 7.91 -3.96
CA ARG A 47 25.83 8.57 -5.25
C ARG A 47 24.39 8.32 -5.73
N VAL A 48 23.46 8.26 -4.79
CA VAL A 48 22.03 8.06 -5.04
C VAL A 48 21.32 9.40 -4.88
N THR A 49 20.42 9.74 -5.80
CA THR A 49 19.60 10.94 -5.68
C THR A 49 18.32 10.65 -4.90
N LEU A 50 17.71 11.69 -4.33
CA LEU A 50 16.38 11.56 -3.71
C LEU A 50 15.34 10.99 -4.70
N ASN A 51 15.42 11.37 -5.98
CA ASN A 51 14.53 10.86 -7.00
C ASN A 51 14.72 9.36 -7.23
N ASP A 52 15.95 8.84 -7.12
CA ASP A 52 16.19 7.40 -7.25
C ASP A 52 15.53 6.60 -6.12
N VAL A 53 15.60 7.11 -4.87
CA VAL A 53 14.88 6.51 -3.74
C VAL A 53 13.37 6.52 -3.96
N PHE A 54 12.82 7.67 -4.40
CA PHE A 54 11.40 7.78 -4.70
C PHE A 54 10.95 6.79 -5.78
N GLN A 55 11.72 6.65 -6.88
CA GLN A 55 11.40 5.71 -7.93
C GLN A 55 11.55 4.26 -7.48
N ALA A 56 12.52 3.95 -6.62
CA ALA A 56 12.72 2.62 -6.07
C ALA A 56 11.50 2.20 -5.23
N VAL A 57 11.10 3.02 -4.25
CA VAL A 57 9.93 2.74 -3.41
C VAL A 57 8.66 2.59 -4.25
N LYS A 58 8.48 3.45 -5.26
CA LYS A 58 7.33 3.37 -6.15
C LYS A 58 7.28 2.05 -6.92
N LYS A 59 8.41 1.57 -7.45
CA LYS A 59 8.49 0.31 -8.20
C LYS A 59 8.38 -0.92 -7.31
N SER A 60 8.78 -0.80 -6.04
CA SER A 60 8.70 -1.87 -5.06
C SER A 60 7.32 -2.01 -4.41
N ASN A 61 6.30 -1.28 -4.87
CA ASN A 61 4.94 -1.34 -4.34
C ASN A 61 3.90 -1.72 -5.41
N GLU A 62 4.24 -2.70 -6.26
CA GLU A 62 3.40 -3.14 -7.36
C GLU A 62 3.29 -4.66 -7.42
N ASP A 63 2.07 -5.18 -7.47
CA ASP A 63 1.82 -6.60 -7.74
C ASP A 63 1.80 -6.83 -9.26
N VAL A 64 2.52 -7.87 -9.72
CA VAL A 64 2.60 -8.20 -11.15
C VAL A 64 1.87 -9.51 -11.43
N GLY A 65 0.95 -9.52 -12.40
CA GLY A 65 0.30 -10.73 -12.88
C GLY A 65 1.15 -11.45 -13.92
N ALA A 66 1.46 -12.74 -13.70
CA ALA A 66 2.34 -13.53 -14.57
C ALA A 66 1.58 -14.57 -15.42
N ARG A 67 0.30 -14.29 -15.72
CA ARG A 67 -0.62 -15.15 -16.49
C ARG A 67 -0.82 -16.52 -15.83
N THR A 68 -1.37 -17.48 -16.57
CA THR A 68 -1.68 -18.82 -16.08
C THR A 68 -0.76 -19.86 -16.70
N ILE A 69 -0.48 -20.94 -15.96
CA ILE A 69 0.16 -22.15 -16.48
C ILE A 69 -0.83 -23.32 -16.38
N GLU A 70 -0.88 -24.17 -17.40
CA GLU A 70 -1.71 -25.37 -17.38
C GLU A 70 -0.84 -26.59 -17.02
N VAL A 71 -1.20 -27.29 -15.94
CA VAL A 71 -0.56 -28.55 -15.56
C VAL A 71 -1.67 -29.56 -15.27
N ASN A 72 -1.65 -30.72 -15.96
CA ASN A 72 -2.66 -31.78 -15.83
C ASN A 72 -4.12 -31.31 -16.02
N ARG A 73 -4.37 -30.44 -17.02
CA ARG A 73 -5.69 -29.83 -17.29
C ARG A 73 -6.25 -28.98 -16.14
N VAL A 74 -5.37 -28.52 -15.24
CA VAL A 74 -5.68 -27.53 -14.20
C VAL A 74 -4.91 -26.26 -14.51
N GLU A 75 -5.63 -25.15 -14.49
CA GLU A 75 -5.07 -23.81 -14.70
C GLU A 75 -4.60 -23.23 -13.37
N TYR A 76 -3.31 -22.88 -13.28
CA TYR A 76 -2.71 -22.23 -12.11
C TYR A 76 -2.43 -20.78 -12.43
N VAL A 77 -2.97 -19.86 -11.63
CA VAL A 77 -2.71 -18.42 -11.74
C VAL A 77 -1.39 -18.10 -11.06
N ILE A 78 -0.47 -17.45 -11.78
CA ILE A 78 0.78 -16.96 -11.22
C ILE A 78 0.63 -15.48 -10.88
N ARG A 79 0.89 -15.13 -9.62
CA ARG A 79 0.90 -13.76 -9.11
C ARG A 79 2.24 -13.46 -8.45
N GLY A 80 2.91 -12.40 -8.91
CA GLY A 80 4.01 -11.78 -8.19
C GLY A 80 3.45 -10.90 -7.08
N LEU A 81 3.94 -11.11 -5.85
CA LEU A 81 3.62 -10.28 -4.70
C LEU A 81 4.69 -9.21 -4.59
N GLY A 82 4.28 -7.94 -4.65
CA GLY A 82 5.18 -6.79 -4.55
C GLY A 82 4.57 -5.60 -3.81
N LEU A 83 3.41 -5.76 -3.17
CA LEU A 83 2.86 -4.74 -2.28
C LEU A 83 3.62 -4.68 -0.95
N ILE A 84 4.02 -3.47 -0.56
CA ILE A 84 4.61 -3.14 0.74
C ILE A 84 3.52 -3.26 1.80
N LYS A 85 3.75 -4.07 2.85
CA LYS A 85 2.79 -4.32 3.94
C LYS A 85 3.33 -3.84 5.27
N SER A 86 4.64 -3.90 5.47
CA SER A 86 5.26 -3.53 6.73
C SER A 86 6.48 -2.63 6.52
N LYS A 87 7.10 -2.19 7.62
CA LYS A 87 8.26 -1.30 7.55
C LYS A 87 9.48 -2.03 7.02
N GLU A 88 9.58 -3.31 7.36
CA GLU A 88 10.64 -4.24 6.97
C GLU A 88 10.68 -4.49 5.46
N ASP A 89 9.58 -4.22 4.73
CA ASP A 89 9.53 -4.31 3.27
C ASP A 89 10.23 -3.10 2.59
N VAL A 90 10.56 -2.04 3.34
CA VAL A 90 11.14 -0.77 2.84
C VAL A 90 12.59 -0.55 3.29
N GLU A 91 13.01 -1.17 4.40
CA GLU A 91 14.37 -1.08 4.98
C GLU A 91 15.42 -1.83 4.15
#